data_AF-A0A3B0J3S9-F1
#
_entry.id   AF-A0A3B0J3S9-F1
#
_cell.length_a   1.000
_cell.length_b   1.000
_cell.length_c   1.000
_cell.angle_alpha   90.00
_cell.angle_beta   90.00
_cell.angle_gamma   90.00
#
_symmetry.space_group_name_H-M   'P 1'
#
loop_
_entity.id
_entity.type
_entity.pdbx_description
1 polymer ?
#
loop_
_entity_poly.entity_id
_entity_poly.type
_entity_poly.pdbx_seq_one_letter_code
_entity_poly.pdbx_strand_id
1 'polypeptide(L)'
;MEYSNTIKITCKPEHLEFYFYQKMASEGGNNGFAKSLGIHLSTASRDKTRIFKLACQVVSEYGLPRHVVSVPDSSTQEVVITNISVEEIRKLIDMLEYLRLSKKKPQS
;
A
#
# COMPACT_ATOMS: atom_id res chain seq x y z
N MET A 1 -11.97 17.36 -7.26
CA MET A 1 -11.17 16.37 -6.52
C MET A 1 -10.66 15.39 -7.57
N GLU A 2 -9.35 15.32 -7.82
CA GLU A 2 -8.80 14.43 -8.86
C GLU A 2 -8.76 12.98 -8.35
N TYR A 3 -9.55 12.11 -8.96
CA TYR A 3 -9.66 10.68 -8.60
C TYR A 3 -8.58 9.80 -9.28
N SER A 4 -7.63 10.41 -9.99
CA SER A 4 -6.63 9.76 -10.85
C SER A 4 -5.43 9.15 -10.11
N ASN A 5 -5.33 9.33 -8.79
CA ASN A 5 -4.17 8.92 -7.98
C ASN A 5 -4.42 7.66 -7.12
N THR A 6 -4.96 6.61 -7.73
CA THR A 6 -5.14 5.30 -7.07
C THR A 6 -4.08 4.29 -7.52
N ILE A 7 -3.76 3.35 -6.64
CA ILE A 7 -2.97 2.16 -6.94
C ILE A 7 -3.96 1.13 -7.51
N LYS A 8 -3.82 0.80 -8.79
CA LYS A 8 -4.61 -0.27 -9.41
C LYS A 8 -4.09 -1.61 -8.91
N ILE A 9 -4.93 -2.33 -8.19
CA ILE A 9 -4.62 -3.69 -7.76
C ILE A 9 -4.94 -4.63 -8.92
N THR A 10 -3.93 -5.29 -9.47
CA THR A 10 -4.06 -6.21 -10.62
C THR A 10 -4.44 -7.64 -10.22
N CYS A 11 -4.48 -7.95 -8.92
CA CYS A 11 -4.86 -9.28 -8.47
C CYS A 11 -6.39 -9.45 -8.47
N LYS A 12 -6.84 -10.67 -8.79
CA LYS A 12 -8.26 -11.00 -8.81
C LYS A 12 -8.84 -10.97 -7.37
N PRO A 13 -10.10 -10.53 -7.18
CA PRO A 13 -10.72 -10.42 -5.86
C PRO A 13 -10.63 -11.70 -5.02
N GLU A 14 -10.76 -12.87 -5.65
CA GLU A 14 -10.76 -14.16 -4.96
C GLU A 14 -9.42 -14.46 -4.27
N HIS A 15 -8.32 -13.97 -4.85
CA HIS A 15 -6.98 -14.13 -4.25
C HIS A 15 -6.80 -13.22 -3.03
N LEU A 16 -7.37 -12.01 -3.04
CA LEU A 16 -7.37 -11.12 -1.87
C LEU A 16 -8.22 -11.69 -0.75
N GLU A 17 -9.39 -12.23 -1.06
CA GLU A 17 -10.27 -12.86 -0.07
C GLU A 17 -9.52 -14.00 0.64
N PHE A 18 -8.90 -14.91 -0.13
CA PHE A 18 -8.12 -16.01 0.43
C PHE A 18 -6.98 -15.53 1.33
N TYR A 19 -6.24 -14.50 0.90
CA TYR A 19 -5.20 -13.89 1.71
C TYR A 19 -5.74 -13.35 3.04
N PHE A 20 -6.84 -12.58 3.01
CA PHE A 20 -7.44 -12.02 4.23
C PHE A 20 -7.97 -13.10 5.17
N TYR A 21 -8.53 -14.19 4.65
CA TYR A 21 -8.91 -15.34 5.48
C TYR A 21 -7.71 -15.96 6.20
N GLN A 22 -6.61 -16.19 5.49
CA GLN A 22 -5.40 -16.75 6.10
C GLN A 22 -4.78 -15.81 7.14
N LYS A 23 -4.69 -14.52 6.81
CA LYS A 23 -4.17 -13.49 7.70
C LYS A 23 -5.00 -13.40 8.98
N MET A 24 -6.32 -13.35 8.85
CA MET A 24 -7.24 -13.36 9.98
C MET A 24 -7.10 -14.62 10.83
N ALA A 25 -7.01 -15.80 10.22
CA ALA A 25 -6.78 -17.06 10.94
C ALA A 25 -5.47 -17.04 11.74
N SER A 26 -4.40 -16.47 11.18
CA SER A 26 -3.10 -16.35 11.85
C SER A 26 -3.04 -15.30 12.97
N GLU A 27 -3.89 -14.28 12.93
CA GLU A 27 -3.85 -13.12 13.85
C GLU A 27 -4.96 -13.16 14.92
N GLY A 28 -5.28 -14.36 15.42
CA GLY A 28 -6.26 -14.56 16.50
C GLY A 28 -7.64 -15.00 16.04
N GLY A 29 -7.78 -15.38 14.76
CA GLY A 29 -8.98 -15.99 14.21
C GLY A 29 -10.23 -15.12 14.32
N ASN A 30 -11.40 -15.76 14.38
CA ASN A 30 -12.68 -15.05 14.44
C ASN A 30 -12.79 -14.14 15.67
N ASN A 31 -12.14 -14.50 16.79
CA ASN A 31 -12.17 -13.71 18.02
C ASN A 31 -11.35 -12.42 17.88
N GLY A 32 -10.13 -12.52 17.35
CA GLY A 32 -9.29 -11.36 17.06
C GLY A 32 -9.95 -10.42 16.06
N PHE A 33 -10.52 -10.99 15.00
CA PHE A 33 -11.25 -10.26 13.96
C PHE A 33 -12.49 -9.52 14.49
N ALA A 34 -13.32 -10.21 15.27
CA ALA A 34 -14.51 -9.61 15.87
C ALA A 34 -14.13 -8.43 16.78
N LYS A 35 -13.09 -8.61 17.60
CA LYS A 35 -12.60 -7.57 18.50
C LYS A 35 -12.01 -6.37 17.75
N SER A 36 -11.25 -6.58 16.68
CA SER A 36 -10.62 -5.50 15.92
C SER A 36 -11.62 -4.65 15.14
N LEU A 37 -12.68 -5.29 14.60
CA LEU A 37 -13.74 -4.60 13.86
C LEU A 37 -14.91 -4.13 14.74
N GLY A 38 -14.89 -4.43 16.04
CA GLY A 38 -15.99 -4.08 16.95
C GLY A 38 -17.29 -4.86 16.66
N ILE A 39 -17.19 -6.06 16.09
CA ILE A 39 -18.32 -6.91 15.74
C ILE A 39 -18.54 -7.95 16.85
N HIS A 40 -19.79 -8.32 17.09
CA HIS A 40 -20.11 -9.35 18.07
C HIS A 40 -19.67 -10.75 17.58
N LEU A 41 -19.11 -11.56 18.47
CA LEU A 41 -18.51 -12.86 18.12
C LEU A 41 -19.48 -13.84 17.43
N SER A 42 -20.75 -13.81 17.84
CA SER A 42 -21.79 -14.69 17.29
C SER A 42 -22.12 -14.37 15.82
N THR A 43 -21.89 -13.14 15.35
CA THR A 43 -22.13 -12.75 13.96
C THR A 43 -20.87 -12.78 13.12
N ALA A 44 -19.69 -12.70 13.75
CA ALA A 44 -18.39 -12.66 13.10
C ALA A 44 -18.17 -13.76 12.04
N SER A 45 -18.64 -14.99 12.28
CA SER A 45 -18.51 -16.08 11.31
C SER A 45 -19.34 -15.89 10.04
N ARG A 46 -20.47 -15.19 10.11
CA ARG A 46 -21.29 -14.83 8.93
C ARG A 46 -20.81 -13.53 8.30
N ASP A 47 -20.47 -12.56 9.14
CA ASP A 47 -20.07 -11.22 8.71
C ASP A 47 -18.72 -11.23 8.02
N LYS A 48 -17.75 -12.04 8.46
CA LYS A 48 -16.40 -12.10 7.86
C LYS A 48 -16.43 -12.35 6.36
N THR A 49 -17.30 -13.26 5.90
CA THR A 49 -17.41 -13.60 4.47
C THR A 49 -17.98 -12.46 3.67
N ARG A 50 -19.01 -11.80 4.19
CA ARG A 50 -19.61 -10.63 3.55
C ARG A 50 -18.63 -9.45 3.54
N ILE A 51 -17.93 -9.21 4.64
CA ILE A 51 -16.97 -8.11 4.80
C ILE A 51 -15.79 -8.27 3.85
N PHE A 52 -15.15 -9.44 3.82
CA PHE A 52 -14.00 -9.65 2.93
C PHE A 52 -14.41 -9.54 1.46
N LYS A 53 -15.53 -10.15 1.07
CA LYS A 53 -16.02 -10.06 -0.31
C LYS A 53 -16.25 -8.61 -0.74
N LEU A 54 -16.97 -7.82 0.07
CA LEU A 54 -17.24 -6.42 -0.24
C LEU A 54 -15.95 -5.59 -0.25
N ALA A 55 -15.05 -5.81 0.71
CA ALA A 55 -13.78 -5.10 0.77
C ALA A 55 -12.91 -5.39 -0.46
N CYS A 56 -12.82 -6.65 -0.88
CA CYS A 56 -12.07 -7.05 -2.08
C CYS A 56 -12.67 -6.45 -3.35
N GLN A 57 -14.00 -6.43 -3.49
CA GLN A 57 -14.66 -5.78 -4.63
C GLN A 57 -14.35 -4.29 -4.69
N VAL A 58 -14.50 -3.57 -3.58
CA VAL A 58 -14.21 -2.12 -3.51
C VAL A 58 -12.74 -1.85 -3.86
N VAL A 59 -11.82 -2.64 -3.30
CA VAL A 59 -10.38 -2.46 -3.55
C VAL A 59 -10.01 -2.81 -4.99
N SER A 60 -10.61 -3.84 -5.59
CA SER A 60 -10.35 -4.19 -6.99
C SER A 60 -10.96 -3.19 -7.97
N GLU A 61 -12.14 -2.63 -7.66
CA GLU A 61 -12.84 -1.68 -8.54
C GLU A 61 -12.26 -0.26 -8.44
N TYR A 62 -12.04 0.22 -7.22
CA TYR A 62 -11.63 1.61 -6.98
C TYR A 62 -10.13 1.76 -6.69
N GLY A 63 -9.44 0.67 -6.35
CA GLY A 63 -8.04 0.71 -5.92
C GLY A 63 -7.88 1.29 -4.52
N LEU A 64 -6.62 1.53 -4.13
CA LEU A 64 -6.28 2.24 -2.90
C LEU A 64 -5.71 3.62 -3.23
N PRO A 65 -6.05 4.70 -2.50
CA PRO A 65 -5.42 6.00 -2.72
C PRO A 65 -3.91 5.94 -2.45
N ARG A 66 -3.09 6.42 -3.39
CA ARG A 66 -1.61 6.35 -3.30
C ARG A 66 -1.04 6.98 -2.03
N HIS A 67 -1.67 8.03 -1.52
CA HIS A 67 -1.20 8.79 -0.35
C HIS A 67 -1.62 8.19 1.00
N VAL A 68 -2.45 7.14 1.01
CA VAL A 68 -2.95 6.49 2.24
C VAL A 68 -2.23 5.16 2.50
N VAL A 69 -1.53 4.62 1.51
CA VAL A 69 -0.75 3.38 1.67
C VAL A 69 0.63 3.73 2.21
N SER A 70 0.80 3.60 3.53
CA SER A 70 2.13 3.56 4.13
C SER A 70 2.76 2.20 3.81
N VAL A 71 3.57 2.13 2.76
CA VAL A 71 4.39 0.94 2.46
C VAL A 71 5.57 0.97 3.42
N PRO A 72 5.63 0.10 4.44
CA PRO A 72 6.81 0.02 5.29
C PRO A 72 7.93 -0.58 4.42
N ASP A 73 9.07 0.09 4.38
CA ASP A 73 10.32 -0.41 3.80
C ASP A 73 10.44 -0.49 2.26
N SER A 74 9.82 0.42 1.51
CA SER A 74 10.37 0.71 0.17
C SER A 74 11.46 1.77 0.31
N SER A 75 12.73 1.36 0.19
CA SER A 75 13.88 2.26 0.00
C SER A 75 13.79 3.16 -1.24
N THR A 76 12.67 3.10 -1.96
CA THR A 76 12.29 3.92 -3.10
C THR A 76 11.01 4.71 -2.78
N GLN A 77 11.16 5.80 -2.04
CA GLN A 77 10.12 6.83 -1.96
C GLN A 77 10.04 7.51 -3.33
N GLU A 78 8.98 7.24 -4.11
CA GLU A 78 8.73 7.93 -5.37
C GLU A 78 8.34 9.39 -5.07
N VAL A 79 9.29 10.31 -5.25
CA VAL A 79 9.07 11.76 -5.13
C VAL A 79 8.79 12.31 -6.52
N VAL A 80 7.59 12.84 -6.74
CA VAL A 80 7.23 13.55 -7.97
C VAL A 80 7.41 15.05 -7.73
N ILE A 81 8.39 15.65 -8.39
CA ILE A 81 8.63 17.10 -8.34
C ILE A 81 7.97 17.72 -9.57
N THR A 82 7.06 18.68 -9.36
CA THR A 82 6.38 19.43 -10.42
C THR A 82 6.76 20.91 -10.35
N ASN A 83 6.55 21.66 -11.44
CA ASN A 83 6.87 23.10 -11.54
C ASN A 83 8.37 23.45 -11.35
N ILE A 84 9.25 22.57 -11.81
CA ILE A 84 10.70 22.76 -11.79
C ILE A 84 11.20 23.15 -13.20
N SER A 85 12.12 24.11 -13.28
CA SER A 85 12.74 24.51 -14.55
C SER A 85 13.74 23.46 -15.05
N VAL A 86 14.05 23.49 -16.34
CA VAL A 86 15.03 22.56 -16.94
C VAL A 86 16.42 22.72 -16.30
N GLU A 87 16.79 23.94 -15.95
CA GLU A 87 18.04 24.29 -15.28
C GLU A 87 18.13 23.67 -13.88
N GLU A 88 17.03 23.70 -13.12
CA GLU A 88 16.95 23.09 -11.79
C GLU A 88 16.94 21.56 -11.85
N ILE A 89 16.31 20.96 -12.87
CA ILE A 89 16.38 19.51 -13.12
C ILE A 89 17.84 19.09 -13.36
N ARG A 90 18.59 19.83 -14.20
CA ARG A 90 20.01 19.52 -14.48
C ARG A 90 20.84 19.55 -13.20
N LYS A 91 20.70 20.61 -12.38
CA LYS A 91 21.39 20.71 -11.09
C LYS A 91 21.05 19.54 -10.15
N LEU A 92 19.78 19.13 -10.11
CA LEU A 92 19.36 18.01 -9.29
C LEU A 92 19.99 16.70 -9.77
N ILE A 93 20.06 16.46 -11.07
CA ILE A 93 20.72 15.28 -11.65
C ILE A 93 22.21 15.28 -11.30
N ASP A 94 22.91 16.42 -11.48
CA ASP A 94 24.33 16.56 -11.15
C ASP A 94 24.60 16.26 -9.67
N MET A 95 23.76 16.78 -8.77
CA MET A 95 23.84 16.51 -7.33
C MET A 95 23.61 15.03 -7.02
N LEU A 96 22.62 14.39 -7.67
CA LEU A 96 22.34 12.97 -7.49
C LEU A 96 23.49 12.08 -7.99
N GLU A 97 24.14 12.44 -9.09
CA GLU A 97 25.33 11.75 -9.60
C GLU A 97 26.53 11.89 -8.65
N TYR A 98 26.76 13.09 -8.13
CA TYR A 98 27.79 13.32 -7.12
C TYR A 98 27.58 12.47 -5.86
N LEU A 99 26.35 12.41 -5.35
CA LEU A 99 25.99 11.58 -4.20
C LEU A 99 26.12 10.08 -4.46
N ARG A 100 25.89 9.62 -5.70
CA ARG A 100 26.15 8.22 -6.10
C ARG A 100 27.64 7.90 -6.11
N LEU A 101 28.47 8.83 -6.57
CA LEU A 101 29.92 8.68 -6.61
C LEU A 101 30.55 8.73 -5.21
N SER A 102 30.05 9.59 -4.32
CA SER A 102 30.55 9.71 -2.95
C SER A 102 30.28 8.46 -2.11
N LYS A 103 29.16 7.76 -2.33
CA LYS A 103 28.85 6.47 -1.68
C LYS A 103 29.74 5.30 -2.15
N LYS A 104 30.45 5.42 -3.29
CA LYS A 104 31.32 4.36 -3.84
C LYS A 104 32.78 4.45 -3.37
N LYS A 105 33.19 5.51 -2.68
CA LYS A 105 34.54 5.58 -2.10
C LYS A 105 34.50 4.92 -0.72
N PRO A 106 35.14 3.75 -0.51
CA PRO A 106 35.41 3.30 0.85
C PRO A 106 36.33 4.34 1.49
N GLN A 107 35.96 4.79 2.69
CA GLN A 107 36.87 5.56 3.54
C GLN A 107 38.08 4.65 3.81
N SER A 108 39.24 4.99 3.23
CA SER A 108 40.54 4.42 3.60
C SER A 108 41.05 5.07 4.88
#